data_AF-A0A084BCN2-F1
#
_entry.id   AF-A0A084BCN2-F1
#
_cell.length_a   1.000
_cell.length_b   1.000
_cell.length_c   1.000
_cell.angle_alpha   90.00
_cell.angle_beta   90.00
_cell.angle_gamma   90.00
#
_symmetry.space_group_name_H-M   'P 1'
#
loop_
_entity.id
_entity.type
_entity.pdbx_description
1 polymer ?
#
loop_
_entity_poly.entity_id
_entity_poly.type
_entity_poly.pdbx_seq_one_letter_code
_entity_poly.pdbx_strand_id
1 'polypeptide(L)'
;MSETSLQEKPDVKSYINDRDFNAESEYEYGSRAGFWRLFRLFEKYGMKLTLCAVAEALEAQQEAVTRRVTRPRFSAAQESFIQQATQSLKALSGHAPHGWFYCGSSLNSRTLVPTVYADMGEELIWASDTYASDVPYWVDLPLDRDSAAPKGCFMVPYSDE
;
A
#
# COMPACT_ATOMS: atom_id res chain seq x y z
N MET A 1 11.75 -16.12 11.49
CA MET A 1 10.72 -16.95 10.84
C MET A 1 10.27 -16.17 9.62
N SER A 2 10.14 -16.79 8.43
CA SER A 2 9.45 -16.16 7.30
C SER A 2 8.06 -16.76 7.25
N GLU A 3 7.02 -15.95 7.17
CA GLU A 3 5.67 -16.47 6.95
C GLU A 3 5.55 -17.08 5.56
N THR A 4 4.83 -18.21 5.50
CA THR A 4 4.56 -18.97 4.26
C THR A 4 3.15 -18.69 3.71
N SER A 5 2.27 -18.11 4.54
CA SER A 5 0.87 -17.81 4.24
C SER A 5 0.52 -16.39 4.72
N LEU A 6 -0.48 -15.75 4.12
CA LEU A 6 -0.97 -14.41 4.53
C LEU A 6 -1.92 -14.45 5.74
N GLN A 7 -2.27 -15.63 6.24
CA GLN A 7 -3.03 -15.80 7.48
C GLN A 7 -2.04 -15.98 8.64
N GLU A 8 -2.35 -15.38 9.79
CA GLU A 8 -1.73 -15.64 11.11
C GLU A 8 -2.08 -17.06 11.65
N LYS A 9 -2.00 -18.06 10.77
CA LYS A 9 -2.29 -19.46 11.07
C LYS A 9 -1.01 -20.25 10.80
N PRO A 10 -0.27 -20.68 11.83
CA PRO A 10 0.85 -21.58 11.63
C PRO A 10 0.39 -22.85 10.91
N ASP A 11 1.25 -23.37 10.03
CA ASP A 11 1.11 -24.65 9.33
C ASP A 11 -0.07 -24.79 8.32
N VAL A 12 -0.68 -23.70 7.85
CA VAL A 12 -1.61 -23.76 6.71
C VAL A 12 -0.89 -24.17 5.43
N LYS A 13 -1.27 -25.34 4.90
CA LYS A 13 -0.83 -25.80 3.57
C LYS A 13 -1.59 -25.01 2.49
N SER A 14 -0.92 -24.04 1.88
CA SER A 14 -1.41 -23.44 0.64
C SER A 14 -1.40 -24.49 -0.49
N TYR A 15 -2.57 -24.76 -1.06
CA TYR A 15 -2.73 -25.67 -2.20
C TYR A 15 -2.54 -24.88 -3.50
N ILE A 16 -1.61 -25.33 -4.35
CA ILE A 16 -1.28 -24.63 -5.60
C ILE A 16 -2.43 -24.84 -6.60
N ASN A 17 -2.97 -23.72 -7.12
CA ASN A 17 -4.12 -23.65 -8.05
C ASN A 17 -5.47 -24.11 -7.47
N ASP A 18 -5.65 -24.11 -6.14
CA ASP A 18 -6.95 -24.37 -5.50
C ASP A 18 -7.49 -23.11 -4.79
N ARG A 19 -8.79 -23.08 -4.47
CA ARG A 19 -9.45 -21.97 -3.76
C ARG A 19 -9.69 -22.31 -2.29
N ASP A 20 -9.13 -21.51 -1.39
CA ASP A 20 -9.46 -21.59 0.03
C ASP A 20 -10.68 -20.74 0.37
N PHE A 21 -11.85 -21.38 0.42
CA PHE A 21 -13.11 -20.74 0.79
C PHE A 21 -13.09 -20.14 2.20
N ASN A 22 -12.30 -20.66 3.15
CA ASN A 22 -12.20 -20.08 4.48
C ASN A 22 -11.46 -18.74 4.41
N ALA A 23 -10.32 -18.71 3.71
CA ALA A 23 -9.57 -17.48 3.47
C ALA A 23 -10.45 -16.43 2.75
N GLU A 24 -11.12 -16.81 1.66
CA GLU A 24 -12.04 -15.91 0.94
C GLU A 24 -13.12 -15.32 1.85
N SER A 25 -13.72 -16.13 2.74
CA SER A 25 -14.75 -15.67 3.68
C SER A 25 -14.21 -14.69 4.75
N GLU A 26 -12.95 -14.83 5.15
CA GLU A 26 -12.27 -13.91 6.08
C GLU A 26 -12.05 -12.54 5.43
N TYR A 27 -11.59 -12.52 4.17
CA TYR A 27 -11.49 -11.29 3.38
C TYR A 27 -12.86 -10.64 3.14
N GLU A 28 -13.89 -11.43 2.82
CA GLU A 28 -15.25 -10.91 2.59
C GLU A 28 -15.84 -10.26 3.85
N TYR A 29 -15.60 -10.82 5.04
CA TYR A 29 -16.01 -10.20 6.30
C TYR A 29 -15.37 -8.83 6.53
N GLY A 30 -14.07 -8.70 6.18
CA GLY A 30 -13.32 -7.45 6.29
C GLY A 30 -14.01 -6.32 5.53
N SER A 31 -14.41 -6.57 4.27
CA SER A 31 -15.00 -5.53 3.42
C SER A 31 -16.51 -5.31 3.62
N ARG A 32 -17.25 -6.34 4.07
CA ARG A 32 -18.70 -6.24 4.33
C ARG A 32 -19.05 -5.68 5.70
N ALA A 33 -18.23 -5.92 6.72
CA ALA A 33 -18.58 -5.61 8.11
C ALA A 33 -17.41 -5.02 8.92
N GLY A 34 -16.19 -5.55 8.75
CA GLY A 34 -15.01 -5.16 9.52
C GLY A 34 -14.67 -3.68 9.35
N PHE A 35 -14.42 -3.27 8.11
CA PHE A 35 -14.10 -1.88 7.73
C PHE A 35 -15.13 -0.89 8.27
N TRP A 36 -16.41 -1.11 7.99
CA TRP A 36 -17.49 -0.20 8.43
C TRP A 36 -17.62 -0.10 9.95
N ARG A 37 -17.30 -1.17 10.71
CA ARG A 37 -17.28 -1.12 12.18
C ARG A 37 -16.16 -0.23 12.68
N LEU A 38 -14.95 -0.37 12.14
CA LEU A 38 -13.79 0.45 12.50
C LEU A 38 -14.00 1.91 12.07
N PHE A 39 -14.48 2.15 10.84
CA PHE A 39 -14.73 3.49 10.32
C PHE A 39 -15.67 4.30 11.23
N ARG A 40 -16.83 3.73 11.62
CA ARG A 40 -17.76 4.34 12.58
C ARG A 40 -17.15 4.57 13.96
N LEU A 41 -16.18 3.76 14.38
CA LEU A 41 -15.48 3.93 15.66
C LEU A 41 -14.57 5.17 15.61
N PHE A 42 -13.76 5.30 14.57
CA PHE A 42 -12.89 6.47 14.39
C PHE A 42 -13.70 7.76 14.18
N GLU A 43 -14.78 7.70 13.40
CA GLU A 43 -15.73 8.82 13.23
C GLU A 43 -16.34 9.27 14.57
N LYS A 44 -16.83 8.32 15.39
CA LYS A 44 -17.39 8.60 16.72
C LYS A 44 -16.42 9.33 17.64
N TYR A 45 -15.12 9.03 17.55
CA TYR A 45 -14.08 9.67 18.36
C TYR A 45 -13.36 10.84 17.65
N GLY A 46 -13.81 11.26 16.45
CA GLY A 46 -13.20 12.35 15.69
C GLY A 46 -11.75 12.08 15.24
N MET A 47 -11.34 10.82 15.22
CA MET A 47 -9.97 10.41 14.93
C MET A 47 -9.70 10.37 13.42
N LYS A 48 -8.54 10.88 13.01
CA LYS A 48 -8.06 10.76 11.63
C LYS A 48 -7.30 9.45 11.46
N LEU A 49 -7.47 8.82 10.29
CA LEU A 49 -6.85 7.54 9.93
C LEU A 49 -6.27 7.62 8.51
N THR A 50 -5.29 6.77 8.24
CA THR A 50 -4.63 6.58 6.94
C THR A 50 -4.74 5.09 6.57
N LEU A 51 -4.97 4.77 5.30
CA LEU A 51 -4.91 3.39 4.78
C LEU A 51 -4.20 3.37 3.38
N CYS A 52 -3.35 2.39 3.01
CA CYS A 52 -2.52 2.37 1.76
C CYS A 52 -2.46 0.99 1.02
N ALA A 53 -2.54 0.98 -0.33
CA ALA A 53 -3.58 0.16 -0.98
C ALA A 53 -3.40 -0.49 -2.37
N VAL A 54 -4.38 -1.32 -2.79
CA VAL A 54 -4.81 -1.52 -4.19
C VAL A 54 -5.89 -0.54 -4.66
N ALA A 55 -5.75 -0.17 -5.92
CA ALA A 55 -6.85 0.17 -6.81
C ALA A 55 -7.87 -0.99 -7.01
N GLU A 56 -7.41 -2.21 -7.32
CA GLU A 56 -8.26 -3.37 -7.65
C GLU A 56 -9.37 -3.65 -6.61
N ALA A 57 -9.07 -3.62 -5.31
CA ALA A 57 -10.07 -3.81 -4.26
C ALA A 57 -11.08 -2.65 -4.14
N LEU A 58 -10.72 -1.43 -4.57
CA LEU A 58 -11.65 -0.29 -4.64
C LEU A 58 -12.54 -0.34 -5.86
N GLU A 59 -12.00 -0.78 -7.01
CA GLU A 59 -12.78 -0.92 -8.24
C GLU A 59 -13.97 -1.87 -8.03
N ALA A 60 -13.78 -2.89 -7.18
CA ALA A 60 -14.83 -3.79 -6.71
C ALA A 60 -15.83 -3.17 -5.69
N GLN A 61 -15.44 -2.12 -4.94
CA GLN A 61 -16.26 -1.52 -3.88
C GLN A 61 -16.25 0.01 -3.92
N GLN A 62 -16.90 0.56 -4.95
CA GLN A 62 -16.99 1.99 -5.20
C GLN A 62 -17.64 2.81 -4.06
N GLU A 63 -18.48 2.20 -3.20
CA GLU A 63 -19.05 2.89 -2.02
C GLU A 63 -18.03 3.10 -0.88
N ALA A 64 -16.95 2.30 -0.81
CA ALA A 64 -15.90 2.45 0.20
C ALA A 64 -14.85 3.51 -0.17
N VAL A 65 -14.93 4.07 -1.39
CA VAL A 65 -13.89 4.90 -2.03
C VAL A 65 -13.60 6.21 -1.29
N THR A 66 -14.53 6.72 -0.46
CA THR A 66 -14.38 8.03 0.19
C THR A 66 -13.23 8.14 1.19
N ARG A 67 -12.48 7.04 1.49
CA ARG A 67 -11.10 7.07 2.06
C ARG A 67 -10.39 5.69 2.03
N ARG A 68 -9.41 5.54 1.11
CA ARG A 68 -8.13 4.74 1.10
C ARG A 68 -8.15 3.24 1.65
N VAL A 69 -7.14 2.36 1.42
CA VAL A 69 -7.36 0.84 1.37
C VAL A 69 -6.07 -0.05 1.55
N THR A 70 -5.98 -1.35 1.13
CA THR A 70 -4.86 -2.37 1.32
C THR A 70 -4.50 -3.15 0.00
N ARG A 71 -3.35 -3.87 -0.19
CA ARG A 71 -2.64 -4.38 -1.46
C ARG A 71 -2.76 -5.89 -1.94
N PRO A 72 -2.26 -6.25 -3.17
CA PRO A 72 -1.70 -7.58 -3.57
C PRO A 72 -0.30 -7.51 -4.28
N ARG A 73 0.36 -8.65 -4.60
CA ARG A 73 1.78 -8.78 -5.05
C ARG A 73 1.98 -9.35 -6.48
N PHE A 74 2.89 -8.78 -7.29
CA PHE A 74 3.39 -9.36 -8.56
C PHE A 74 4.86 -8.98 -8.89
N SER A 75 5.49 -9.73 -9.80
CA SER A 75 6.86 -9.53 -10.32
C SER A 75 6.88 -9.14 -11.81
N ALA A 76 7.98 -8.52 -12.26
CA ALA A 76 8.25 -8.03 -13.63
C ALA A 76 7.37 -6.89 -14.18
N ALA A 77 6.06 -6.84 -13.91
CA ALA A 77 5.16 -5.76 -14.35
C ALA A 77 4.94 -4.67 -13.28
N GLN A 78 5.97 -4.35 -12.50
CA GLN A 78 5.82 -3.54 -11.28
C GLN A 78 5.56 -2.04 -11.57
N GLU A 79 6.18 -1.48 -12.62
CA GLU A 79 6.01 -0.07 -13.00
C GLU A 79 4.60 0.21 -13.54
N SER A 80 4.15 -0.59 -14.51
CA SER A 80 2.80 -0.47 -15.09
C SER A 80 1.71 -0.69 -14.05
N PHE A 81 1.92 -1.58 -13.07
CA PHE A 81 1.02 -1.72 -11.92
C PHE A 81 0.98 -0.48 -11.04
N ILE A 82 2.12 0.15 -10.72
CA ILE A 82 2.15 1.40 -9.94
C ILE A 82 1.45 2.52 -10.72
N GLN A 83 1.66 2.62 -12.04
CA GLN A 83 0.98 3.58 -12.91
C GLN A 83 -0.54 3.38 -12.92
N GLN A 84 -1.01 2.16 -13.20
CA GLN A 84 -2.44 1.81 -13.21
C GLN A 84 -3.09 2.06 -11.84
N ALA A 85 -2.46 1.59 -10.76
CA ALA A 85 -2.99 1.80 -9.41
C ALA A 85 -3.06 3.30 -9.05
N THR A 86 -2.04 4.08 -9.42
CA THR A 86 -2.01 5.54 -9.21
C THR A 86 -3.09 6.25 -10.03
N GLN A 87 -3.32 5.84 -11.28
CA GLN A 87 -4.38 6.37 -12.13
C GLN A 87 -5.78 6.06 -11.60
N SER A 88 -6.07 4.80 -11.25
CA SER A 88 -7.35 4.40 -10.65
C SER A 88 -7.59 5.13 -9.32
N LEU A 89 -6.59 5.19 -8.43
CA LEU A 89 -6.71 5.93 -7.17
C LEU A 89 -6.94 7.43 -7.40
N LYS A 90 -6.33 8.04 -8.42
CA LYS A 90 -6.56 9.43 -8.81
C LYS A 90 -7.96 9.65 -9.38
N ALA A 91 -8.47 8.75 -10.22
CA ALA A 91 -9.83 8.81 -10.74
C ALA A 91 -10.89 8.69 -9.63
N LEU A 92 -10.62 7.86 -8.62
CA LEU A 92 -11.52 7.59 -7.49
C LEU A 92 -11.50 8.67 -6.41
N SER A 93 -10.33 9.25 -6.10
CA SER A 93 -10.16 10.24 -5.01
C SER A 93 -9.97 11.70 -5.46
N GLY A 94 -9.83 11.93 -6.77
CA GLY A 94 -9.61 13.25 -7.37
C GLY A 94 -8.17 13.76 -7.36
N HIS A 95 -7.26 13.10 -6.62
CA HIS A 95 -5.83 13.47 -6.55
C HIS A 95 -4.94 12.22 -6.50
N ALA A 96 -3.67 12.35 -6.90
CA ALA A 96 -2.73 11.22 -6.79
C ALA A 96 -2.45 10.84 -5.33
N PRO A 97 -2.08 9.58 -5.04
CA PRO A 97 -1.75 9.16 -3.69
C PRO A 97 -0.43 9.79 -3.21
N HIS A 98 -0.51 10.87 -2.41
CA HIS A 98 0.66 11.53 -1.78
C HIS A 98 1.57 10.63 -0.91
N GLY A 99 1.26 9.35 -0.76
CA GLY A 99 1.90 8.45 0.20
C GLY A 99 1.73 7.00 -0.23
N TRP A 100 2.81 6.23 -0.15
CA TRP A 100 2.87 4.86 -0.66
C TRP A 100 3.35 3.86 0.40
N PHE A 101 2.80 2.65 0.35
CA PHE A 101 3.22 1.51 1.15
C PHE A 101 3.11 0.25 0.28
N TYR A 102 4.25 -0.41 0.05
CA TYR A 102 4.35 -1.63 -0.71
C TYR A 102 4.21 -2.88 0.18
N CYS A 103 4.68 -2.91 1.43
CA CYS A 103 4.52 -4.07 2.33
C CYS A 103 5.07 -5.38 1.73
N GLY A 104 6.38 -5.58 1.83
CA GLY A 104 7.11 -6.67 1.18
C GLY A 104 8.01 -6.14 0.06
N SER A 105 9.05 -5.42 0.47
CA SER A 105 9.97 -4.70 -0.40
C SER A 105 10.71 -5.64 -1.37
N SER A 106 10.47 -5.52 -2.68
CA SER A 106 11.48 -5.94 -3.65
C SER A 106 12.71 -5.04 -3.48
N LEU A 107 13.92 -5.52 -3.79
CA LEU A 107 15.15 -4.70 -3.67
C LEU A 107 15.04 -3.34 -4.38
N ASN A 108 14.22 -3.25 -5.44
CA ASN A 108 14.05 -2.06 -6.26
C ASN A 108 12.87 -1.16 -5.83
N SER A 109 11.98 -1.63 -4.94
CA SER A 109 10.73 -0.94 -4.57
C SER A 109 10.92 0.52 -4.13
N ARG A 110 11.96 0.80 -3.32
CA ARG A 110 12.31 2.13 -2.81
C ARG A 110 12.75 3.12 -3.91
N THR A 111 13.26 2.63 -5.03
CA THR A 111 13.61 3.46 -6.19
C THR A 111 12.44 3.55 -7.16
N LEU A 112 11.73 2.43 -7.37
CA LEU A 112 10.72 2.28 -8.42
C LEU A 112 9.53 3.22 -8.26
N VAL A 113 8.99 3.34 -7.03
CA VAL A 113 7.82 4.19 -6.78
C VAL A 113 8.15 5.67 -7.02
N PRO A 114 9.25 6.25 -6.49
CA PRO A 114 9.69 7.59 -6.86
C PRO A 114 9.93 7.79 -8.37
N THR A 115 10.55 6.85 -9.08
CA THR A 115 10.73 6.95 -10.55
C THR A 115 9.38 7.09 -11.25
N VAL A 116 8.44 6.18 -10.97
CA VAL A 116 7.12 6.17 -11.62
C VAL A 116 6.32 7.44 -11.30
N TYR A 117 6.41 7.96 -10.07
CA TYR A 117 5.76 9.23 -9.72
C TYR A 117 6.37 10.42 -10.47
N ALA A 118 7.70 10.48 -10.59
CA ALA A 118 8.38 11.50 -11.38
C ALA A 118 8.00 11.44 -12.87
N ASP A 119 7.97 10.24 -13.47
CA ASP A 119 7.57 10.02 -14.86
C ASP A 119 6.10 10.41 -15.12
N MET A 120 5.23 10.23 -14.13
CA MET A 120 3.82 10.67 -14.17
C MET A 120 3.62 12.17 -13.89
N GLY A 121 4.66 12.88 -13.44
CA GLY A 121 4.57 14.27 -12.99
C GLY A 121 3.80 14.45 -11.67
N GLU A 122 3.69 13.40 -10.86
CA GLU A 122 2.94 13.38 -9.59
C GLU A 122 3.87 13.49 -8.38
N GLU A 123 3.36 14.07 -7.28
CA GLU A 123 4.15 14.25 -6.07
C GLU A 123 3.92 13.15 -5.03
N LEU A 124 4.96 12.33 -4.82
CA LEU A 124 5.09 11.46 -3.64
C LEU A 124 5.66 12.30 -2.48
N ILE A 125 4.91 12.40 -1.37
CA ILE A 125 5.34 13.11 -0.16
C ILE A 125 6.06 12.15 0.79
N TRP A 126 5.58 10.91 0.94
CA TRP A 126 6.18 9.93 1.85
C TRP A 126 6.04 8.47 1.38
N ALA A 127 6.92 7.61 1.88
CA ALA A 127 6.83 6.16 1.72
C ALA A 127 7.01 5.44 3.05
N SER A 128 6.36 4.28 3.22
CA SER A 128 6.35 3.54 4.49
C SER A 128 7.00 2.15 4.41
N ASP A 129 7.79 1.90 3.35
CA ASP A 129 8.50 0.62 3.13
C ASP A 129 9.78 0.48 3.97
N THR A 130 9.65 0.69 5.29
CA THR A 130 10.73 0.52 6.26
C THR A 130 10.20 0.26 7.67
N TYR A 131 10.97 -0.51 8.45
CA TYR A 131 10.74 -0.85 9.85
C TYR A 131 11.92 -0.42 10.75
N ALA A 132 12.82 0.40 10.20
CA ALA A 132 14.19 0.55 10.71
C ALA A 132 14.38 1.66 11.76
N SER A 133 13.30 2.29 12.26
CA SER A 133 13.35 3.46 13.14
C SER A 133 11.98 3.69 13.80
N ASP A 134 11.97 4.26 15.01
CA ASP A 134 10.75 4.74 15.68
C ASP A 134 10.32 6.15 15.21
N VAL A 135 11.21 6.85 14.49
CA VAL A 135 10.99 8.23 14.01
C VAL A 135 11.13 8.32 12.49
N PRO A 136 10.33 9.17 11.81
CA PRO A 136 10.49 9.44 10.38
C PRO A 136 11.86 10.02 10.03
N TYR A 137 12.37 9.66 8.86
CA TYR A 137 13.70 10.07 8.40
C TYR A 137 13.76 10.23 6.88
N TRP A 138 14.71 11.01 6.39
CA TRP A 138 14.94 11.19 4.96
C TRP A 138 15.93 10.15 4.43
N VAL A 139 15.70 9.71 3.19
CA VAL A 139 16.59 8.80 2.45
C VAL A 139 16.88 9.39 1.07
N ASP A 140 18.16 9.39 0.70
CA ASP A 140 18.60 9.82 -0.63
C ASP A 140 18.11 8.81 -1.70
N LEU A 141 17.51 9.33 -2.77
CA LEU A 141 17.08 8.49 -3.88
C LEU A 141 18.23 8.29 -4.88
N PRO A 142 18.40 7.09 -5.48
CA PRO A 142 19.40 6.87 -6.52
C PRO A 142 19.25 7.81 -7.73
N LEU A 143 18.03 8.28 -8.01
CA LEU A 143 17.72 9.26 -9.05
C LEU A 143 18.31 10.66 -8.77
N ASP A 144 18.42 11.02 -7.50
CA ASP A 144 18.88 12.34 -7.04
C ASP A 144 20.42 12.45 -6.95
N ARG A 145 21.15 11.36 -7.21
CA ARG A 145 22.60 11.24 -6.97
C ARG A 145 23.43 12.32 -7.68
N ASP A 146 23.03 12.69 -8.88
CA ASP A 146 23.70 13.71 -9.71
C ASP A 146 22.89 15.03 -9.78
N SER A 147 21.83 15.16 -8.96
CA SER A 147 21.00 16.37 -8.89
C SER A 147 21.67 17.46 -8.06
N ALA A 148 21.62 18.71 -8.54
CA ALA A 148 22.08 19.87 -7.79
C ALA A 148 21.18 20.22 -6.58
N ALA A 149 19.97 19.63 -6.53
CA ALA A 149 19.01 19.78 -5.44
C ALA A 149 18.31 18.41 -5.22
N PRO A 150 18.91 17.49 -4.46
CA PRO A 150 18.31 16.18 -4.20
C PRO A 150 17.00 16.34 -3.40
N LYS A 151 15.91 15.74 -3.88
CA LYS A 151 14.62 15.77 -3.18
C LYS A 151 14.56 14.73 -2.07
N GLY A 152 15.16 13.56 -2.30
CA GLY A 152 15.08 12.40 -1.42
C GLY A 152 13.66 11.87 -1.28
N CYS A 153 13.47 10.95 -0.34
CA CYS A 153 12.18 10.42 0.05
C CYS A 153 12.02 10.48 1.57
N PHE A 154 10.88 11.01 2.04
CA PHE A 154 10.54 11.00 3.46
C PHE A 154 9.98 9.63 3.83
N MET A 155 10.75 8.88 4.60
CA MET A 155 10.38 7.56 5.08
C MET A 155 9.65 7.68 6.42
N VAL A 156 8.42 7.18 6.47
CA VAL A 156 7.62 7.05 7.70
C VAL A 156 7.60 5.56 8.06
N PRO A 157 8.33 5.11 9.09
CA PRO A 157 8.37 3.70 9.46
C PRO A 157 6.97 3.12 9.73
N TYR A 158 6.78 1.87 9.31
CA TYR A 158 5.61 1.06 9.66
C TYR A 158 5.96 0.07 10.78
N SER A 159 4.94 -0.60 11.33
CA SER A 159 5.07 -1.64 12.34
C SER A 159 4.27 -2.87 11.88
N ASP A 160 4.94 -4.03 11.78
CA ASP A 160 4.34 -5.32 11.43
C ASP A 160 3.99 -6.16 12.70
N GLU A 161 3.75 -5.49 13.84
CA GLU A 161 3.37 -6.07 15.15
C GLU A 161 2.10 -5.40 15.71
#